data_AF-A0A0H3ZVZ4-F1
#
_entry.id   AF-A0A0H3ZVZ4-F1
#
_cell.length_a   1.000
_cell.length_b   1.000
_cell.length_c   1.000
_cell.angle_alpha   90.00
_cell.angle_beta   90.00
_cell.angle_gamma   90.00
#
_symmetry.space_group_name_H-M   'P 1'
#
loop_
_entity.id
_entity.type
_entity.pdbx_description
1 polymer ?
#
loop_
_entity_poly.entity_id
_entity_poly.type
_entity_poly.pdbx_seq_one_letter_code
_entity_poly.pdbx_strand_id
1 'polypeptide(L)'
;MIMVLMGGSYDDREAVIRDLMQLYKGRIQCVNVANIPSPEARVERLQLEIKPNRPFRVITVVNNPGSVEEVNELRRVGACFAHVYGTLFSIYDHVTVERHDVQIAPIPHRRALPSHVLTPEEAVSEFMLRGRPGQVA
;
A
#
# COMPACT_ATOMS: atom_id res chain seq x y z
N MET A 1 -5.40 2.93 9.28
CA MET A 1 -4.10 2.90 8.56
C MET A 1 -4.36 2.90 7.07
N ILE A 2 -3.52 3.54 6.26
CA ILE A 2 -3.59 3.49 4.80
C ILE A 2 -2.33 2.77 4.31
N MET A 3 -2.52 1.71 3.53
CA MET A 3 -1.47 0.94 2.88
C MET A 3 -1.62 1.14 1.37
N VAL A 4 -0.53 1.47 0.68
CA VAL A 4 -0.50 1.61 -0.77
C VAL A 4 0.25 0.40 -1.34
N LEU A 5 -0.36 -0.26 -2.31
CA LEU A 5 0.26 -1.35 -3.06
C LEU A 5 0.73 -0.83 -4.42
N MET A 6 2.03 -0.94 -4.69
CA MET A 6 2.65 -0.52 -5.97
C MET A 6 3.59 -1.61 -6.47
N GLY A 7 3.90 -1.63 -7.78
CA GLY A 7 4.80 -2.66 -8.33
C GLY A 7 4.12 -4.03 -8.47
N GLY A 8 4.90 -5.02 -8.91
CA GLY A 8 4.43 -6.38 -9.21
C GLY A 8 3.40 -6.48 -10.35
N SER A 9 3.03 -7.69 -10.76
CA SER A 9 1.93 -7.85 -11.71
C SER A 9 0.58 -7.51 -11.06
N TYR A 10 -0.47 -7.39 -11.89
CA TYR A 10 -1.85 -7.29 -11.36
C TYR A 10 -2.18 -8.50 -10.48
N ASP A 11 -1.80 -9.70 -10.92
CA ASP A 11 -2.07 -10.95 -10.20
C ASP A 11 -1.33 -11.00 -8.85
N ASP A 12 -0.09 -10.50 -8.78
CA ASP A 12 0.65 -10.43 -7.53
C ASP A 12 -0.01 -9.47 -6.54
N ARG A 13 -0.46 -8.29 -7.00
CA ARG A 13 -1.17 -7.33 -6.15
C ARG A 13 -2.51 -7.89 -5.65
N GLU A 14 -3.26 -8.56 -6.51
CA GLU A 14 -4.51 -9.24 -6.12
C GLU A 14 -4.27 -10.38 -5.13
N ALA A 15 -3.17 -11.13 -5.29
CA ALA A 15 -2.78 -12.16 -4.33
C ALA A 15 -2.45 -11.56 -2.96
N VAL A 16 -1.71 -10.45 -2.91
CA VAL A 16 -1.46 -9.71 -1.65
C VAL A 16 -2.77 -9.24 -1.02
N ILE A 17 -3.68 -8.64 -1.78
CA ILE A 17 -4.97 -8.17 -1.27
C ILE A 17 -5.77 -9.34 -0.68
N ARG A 18 -5.79 -10.48 -1.37
CA ARG A 18 -6.46 -11.70 -0.90
C ARG A 18 -5.88 -12.20 0.41
N ASP A 19 -4.55 -12.25 0.53
CA ASP A 19 -3.87 -12.62 1.77
C ASP A 19 -4.25 -11.67 2.91
N LEU A 20 -4.24 -10.36 2.67
CA LEU A 20 -4.67 -9.35 3.65
C LEU A 20 -6.13 -9.55 4.08
N MET A 21 -7.04 -9.84 3.15
CA MET A 21 -8.45 -10.08 3.46
C MET A 21 -8.65 -11.34 4.29
N GLN A 22 -7.85 -12.39 4.06
CA GLN A 22 -7.89 -13.62 4.85
C GLN A 22 -7.37 -13.40 6.27
N LEU A 23 -6.28 -12.66 6.43
CA LEU A 23 -5.65 -12.36 7.73
C LEU A 23 -6.51 -11.41 8.57
N TYR A 24 -7.04 -10.35 7.97
CA TYR A 24 -7.71 -9.25 8.66
C TYR A 24 -9.21 -9.20 8.40
N LYS A 25 -9.88 -10.36 8.32
CA LYS A 25 -11.32 -10.54 8.01
C LYS A 25 -12.20 -9.34 8.38
N GLY A 26 -12.75 -8.66 7.37
CA GLY A 26 -13.68 -7.53 7.54
C GLY A 26 -13.05 -6.19 7.91
N ARG A 27 -11.72 -6.12 8.05
CA ARG A 27 -10.98 -4.88 8.34
C ARG A 27 -10.29 -4.28 7.12
N ILE A 28 -10.20 -5.02 6.01
CA ILE A 28 -9.61 -4.52 4.76
C ILE A 28 -10.67 -3.78 3.97
N GLN A 29 -10.37 -2.55 3.57
CA GLN A 29 -11.15 -1.80 2.61
C GLN A 29 -10.26 -1.41 1.43
N CYS A 30 -10.55 -1.95 0.25
CA CYS A 30 -9.82 -1.60 -0.95
C CYS A 30 -10.39 -0.32 -1.58
N VAL A 31 -9.50 0.57 -1.99
CA VAL A 31 -9.81 1.77 -2.77
C VAL A 31 -9.11 1.61 -4.11
N ASN A 32 -9.90 1.61 -5.17
CA ASN A 32 -9.42 1.54 -6.55
C ASN A 32 -9.95 2.76 -7.31
N VAL A 33 -9.04 3.59 -7.81
CA VAL A 33 -9.34 4.80 -8.58
C VAL A 33 -8.93 4.68 -10.05
N ALA A 34 -8.49 3.50 -10.49
CA ALA A 34 -7.98 3.27 -11.86
C ALA A 34 -9.03 3.56 -12.96
N ASN A 35 -10.32 3.45 -12.66
CA ASN A 35 -11.40 3.73 -13.61
C ASN A 35 -11.67 5.23 -13.82
N ILE A 36 -11.01 6.12 -13.07
CA ILE A 36 -11.17 7.57 -13.19
C ILE A 36 -10.04 8.10 -14.09
N PRO A 37 -10.36 8.70 -15.27
CA PRO A 37 -9.35 9.02 -16.27
C PRO A 37 -8.47 10.23 -15.90
N SER A 38 -9.03 11.26 -15.27
CA SER A 38 -8.27 12.46 -14.87
C SER A 38 -7.46 12.19 -13.59
N PRO A 39 -6.15 12.49 -13.57
CA PRO A 39 -5.34 12.44 -12.36
C PRO A 39 -5.88 13.34 -11.24
N GLU A 40 -6.35 14.54 -11.56
CA GLU A 40 -6.94 15.45 -10.57
C GLU A 40 -8.19 14.83 -9.92
N ALA A 41 -9.08 14.26 -10.75
CA ALA A 41 -10.27 13.58 -10.26
C ALA A 41 -9.95 12.31 -9.44
N ARG A 42 -8.84 11.61 -9.75
CA ARG A 42 -8.34 10.49 -8.93
C ARG A 42 -7.90 10.98 -7.56
N VAL A 43 -7.13 12.07 -7.50
CA VAL A 43 -6.70 12.70 -6.24
C VAL A 43 -7.89 13.15 -5.40
N GLU A 44 -8.87 13.84 -6.00
CA GLU A 44 -10.10 14.24 -5.30
C GLU A 44 -10.85 13.03 -4.75
N ARG A 45 -10.95 11.95 -5.52
CA ARG A 45 -11.60 10.72 -5.04
C ARG A 45 -10.83 10.08 -3.88
N LEU A 46 -9.50 10.03 -3.97
CA LEU A 46 -8.65 9.54 -2.88
C LEU A 46 -8.87 10.35 -1.60
N GLN A 47 -8.96 11.68 -1.70
CA GLN A 47 -9.25 12.56 -0.55
C GLN A 47 -10.61 12.27 0.09
N LEU A 48 -11.65 11.96 -0.71
CA LEU A 48 -12.98 11.63 -0.20
C LEU A 48 -13.03 10.26 0.49
N GLU A 49 -12.31 9.28 -0.06
CA GLU A 49 -12.24 7.93 0.48
C GLU A 49 -11.38 7.86 1.74
N ILE A 50 -10.25 8.58 1.75
CA ILE A 50 -9.28 8.57 2.84
C ILE A 50 -9.76 9.54 3.94
N LYS A 51 -10.64 9.03 4.82
CA LYS A 51 -11.11 9.79 5.99
C LYS A 51 -10.13 9.65 7.16
N PRO A 52 -9.66 10.76 7.78
CA PRO A 52 -8.75 10.72 8.93
C PRO A 52 -9.34 9.99 10.16
N ASN A 53 -10.66 10.04 10.35
CA ASN A 53 -11.35 9.51 11.54
C ASN A 53 -11.97 8.12 11.32
N ARG A 54 -11.30 7.24 10.56
CA ARG A 54 -11.78 5.86 10.42
C ARG A 54 -11.57 5.08 11.73
N PRO A 55 -12.46 4.13 12.08
CA PRO A 55 -12.28 3.30 13.26
C PRO A 55 -10.91 2.63 13.23
N PHE A 56 -10.21 2.65 14.38
CA PHE A 56 -8.82 2.23 14.57
C PHE A 56 -8.45 0.87 13.91
N ARG A 57 -9.44 0.01 13.69
CA ARG A 57 -9.24 -1.33 13.15
C ARG A 57 -9.25 -1.41 11.62
N VAL A 58 -9.65 -0.38 10.87
CA VAL A 58 -9.74 -0.48 9.40
C VAL A 58 -8.38 -0.20 8.74
N ILE A 59 -8.01 -1.07 7.80
CA ILE A 59 -6.85 -0.95 6.93
C ILE A 59 -7.37 -0.61 5.53
N THR A 60 -7.14 0.62 5.10
CA THR A 60 -7.45 1.05 3.73
C THR A 60 -6.30 0.61 2.83
N VAL A 61 -6.59 -0.14 1.77
CA VAL A 61 -5.60 -0.56 0.78
C VAL A 61 -5.85 0.20 -0.52
N VAL A 62 -4.91 1.04 -0.93
CA VAL A 62 -4.96 1.75 -2.22
C VAL A 62 -4.16 0.93 -3.23
N ASN A 63 -4.83 0.47 -4.29
CA ASN A 63 -4.20 -0.41 -5.28
C ASN A 63 -3.68 0.39 -6.48
N ASN A 64 -2.37 0.35 -6.68
CA ASN A 64 -1.64 0.80 -7.88
C ASN A 64 -2.00 2.23 -8.34
N PRO A 65 -1.68 3.27 -7.54
CA PRO A 65 -1.80 4.67 -7.98
C PRO A 65 -1.08 4.88 -9.32
N GLY A 66 -1.71 5.64 -10.22
CA GLY A 66 -1.30 5.75 -11.62
C GLY A 66 -0.46 6.98 -11.96
N SER A 67 -0.32 7.93 -11.05
CA SER A 67 0.40 9.18 -11.29
C SER A 67 1.21 9.66 -10.08
N VAL A 68 2.14 10.58 -10.35
CA VAL A 68 3.00 11.19 -9.32
C VAL A 68 2.16 12.00 -8.32
N GLU A 69 1.11 12.67 -8.79
CA GLU A 69 0.18 13.45 -7.99
C GLU A 69 -0.56 12.57 -6.97
N GLU A 70 -1.04 11.39 -7.41
CA GLU A 70 -1.67 10.41 -6.52
C GLU A 70 -0.70 9.93 -5.44
N VAL A 71 0.53 9.61 -5.82
CA VAL A 71 1.56 9.15 -4.87
C VAL A 71 1.89 10.25 -3.86
N ASN A 72 2.11 11.48 -4.32
CA ASN A 72 2.42 12.61 -3.44
C ASN A 72 1.28 12.90 -2.46
N GLU A 73 0.02 12.81 -2.91
CA GLU A 73 -1.12 12.97 -2.03
C GLU A 73 -1.18 11.86 -0.97
N LEU A 74 -0.98 10.61 -1.38
CA LEU A 74 -0.97 9.46 -0.46
C LEU A 74 0.15 9.59 0.58
N ARG A 75 1.34 10.06 0.19
CA ARG A 75 2.43 10.39 1.12
C ARG A 75 2.03 11.49 2.09
N ARG A 76 1.45 12.58 1.59
CA ARG A 76 1.03 13.74 2.38
C ARG A 76 0.05 13.36 3.49
N VAL A 77 -0.85 12.41 3.23
CA VAL A 77 -1.82 11.91 4.22
C VAL A 77 -1.28 10.79 5.12
N GLY A 78 0.02 10.50 5.05
CA GLY A 78 0.69 9.52 5.90
C GLY A 78 0.42 8.07 5.50
N ALA A 79 0.15 7.80 4.22
CA ALA A 79 0.01 6.43 3.75
C ALA A 79 1.35 5.69 3.76
N CYS A 80 1.29 4.40 4.09
CA CYS A 80 2.45 3.51 4.13
C CYS A 80 2.57 2.76 2.80
N PHE A 81 3.74 2.80 2.17
CA PHE A 81 3.93 2.23 0.84
C PHE A 81 4.57 0.86 0.90
N ALA A 82 3.92 -0.08 0.23
CA ALA A 82 4.36 -1.46 0.11
C ALA A 82 4.52 -1.80 -1.38
N HIS A 83 5.76 -2.04 -1.77
CA HIS A 83 6.14 -2.36 -3.14
C HIS A 83 6.11 -3.87 -3.31
N VAL A 84 5.22 -4.36 -4.16
CA VAL A 84 5.19 -5.77 -4.53
C VAL A 84 6.46 -6.10 -5.28
N TYR A 85 7.21 -7.04 -4.72
CA TYR A 85 8.52 -7.48 -5.21
C TYR A 85 8.37 -8.10 -6.59
N GLY A 86 9.16 -7.62 -7.54
CA GLY A 86 9.09 -8.04 -8.94
C GLY A 86 9.55 -6.94 -9.88
N THR A 87 9.04 -6.96 -11.11
CA THR A 87 9.39 -5.99 -12.16
C THR A 87 8.99 -4.57 -11.76
N LEU A 88 9.92 -3.63 -11.93
CA LEU A 88 9.67 -2.20 -11.79
C LEU A 88 8.90 -1.68 -13.00
N PHE A 89 7.90 -0.84 -12.76
CA PHE A 89 7.16 -0.12 -13.81
C PHE A 89 7.73 1.27 -14.03
N SER A 90 7.37 1.88 -15.16
CA SER A 90 7.81 3.23 -15.55
C SER A 90 7.45 4.32 -14.54
N ILE A 91 6.44 4.11 -13.68
CA ILE A 91 6.10 5.07 -12.62
C ILE A 91 7.28 5.32 -11.64
N TYR A 92 8.18 4.35 -11.46
CA TYR A 92 9.36 4.49 -10.60
C TYR A 92 10.45 5.38 -11.21
N ASP A 93 10.35 5.76 -12.49
CA ASP A 93 11.23 6.78 -13.08
C ASP A 93 10.93 8.19 -12.53
N HIS A 94 9.74 8.36 -11.94
CA HIS A 94 9.25 9.64 -11.44
C HIS A 94 8.87 9.61 -9.96
N VAL A 95 8.78 8.42 -9.37
CA VAL A 95 8.42 8.20 -7.96
C VAL A 95 9.62 7.62 -7.23
N THR A 96 9.99 8.26 -6.12
CA THR A 96 11.06 7.76 -5.26
C THR A 96 10.52 6.70 -4.29
N VAL A 97 11.25 5.60 -4.16
CA VAL A 97 11.06 4.64 -3.07
C VAL A 97 11.74 5.20 -1.82
N GLU A 98 10.96 5.50 -0.79
CA GLU A 98 11.43 6.11 0.45
C GLU A 98 12.00 5.06 1.41
N ARG A 99 12.84 5.50 2.34
CA ARG A 99 13.48 4.64 3.36
C ARG A 99 12.47 3.83 4.19
N HIS A 100 11.27 4.36 4.37
CA HIS A 100 10.21 3.73 5.15
C HIS A 100 9.28 2.86 4.32
N ASP A 101 9.55 2.70 3.04
CA ASP A 101 8.81 1.77 2.21
C ASP A 101 9.29 0.35 2.48
N VAL A 102 8.40 -0.61 2.24
CA VAL A 102 8.71 -2.02 2.40
C VAL A 102 8.49 -2.75 1.09
N GLN A 103 9.34 -3.75 0.84
CA GLN A 103 9.12 -4.71 -0.22
C GLN A 103 8.23 -5.82 0.31
N ILE A 104 7.22 -6.24 -0.45
CA ILE A 104 6.28 -7.29 -0.04
C ILE A 104 6.11 -8.34 -1.12
N ALA A 105 5.66 -9.53 -0.73
CA ALA A 105 5.22 -10.54 -1.67
C ALA A 105 4.04 -11.33 -1.10
N PRO A 106 3.21 -11.95 -1.97
CA PRO A 106 2.21 -12.92 -1.53
C PRO A 106 2.82 -14.01 -0.64
N ILE A 107 2.05 -14.48 0.35
CA ILE A 107 2.49 -15.48 1.33
C ILE A 107 3.08 -16.74 0.66
N PRO A 108 2.46 -17.32 -0.40
CA PRO A 108 3.01 -18.50 -1.06
C PRO A 108 4.40 -18.27 -1.68
N HIS A 109 4.67 -17.05 -2.16
CA HIS A 109 5.90 -16.71 -2.86
C HIS A 109 7.03 -16.32 -1.91
N ARG A 110 6.70 -15.83 -0.71
CA ARG A 110 7.66 -15.29 0.25
C ARG A 110 8.85 -16.21 0.54
N ARG A 111 8.63 -17.53 0.67
CA ARG A 111 9.68 -18.49 1.04
C ARG A 111 10.86 -18.56 0.07
N ALA A 112 10.62 -18.21 -1.20
CA ALA A 112 11.64 -18.22 -2.25
C ALA A 112 12.36 -16.87 -2.39
N LEU A 113 11.97 -15.85 -1.61
CA LEU A 113 12.45 -14.48 -1.78
C LEU A 113 13.44 -14.06 -0.69
N PRO A 114 14.26 -13.01 -0.94
CA PRO A 114 15.22 -12.50 0.04
C PRO A 114 14.61 -12.16 1.40
N SER A 115 15.43 -12.13 2.45
CA SER A 115 15.00 -11.85 3.84
C SER A 115 14.36 -10.47 4.02
N HIS A 116 14.72 -9.49 3.20
CA HIS A 116 14.19 -8.12 3.28
C HIS A 116 12.78 -7.94 2.70
N VAL A 117 12.28 -8.92 1.94
CA VAL A 117 10.90 -8.92 1.44
C VAL A 117 9.99 -9.34 2.58
N LEU A 118 8.85 -8.71 2.77
CA LEU A 118 7.92 -9.02 3.85
C LEU A 118 6.70 -9.79 3.30
N THR A 119 6.09 -10.59 4.15
CA THR A 119 4.71 -11.04 3.95
C THR A 119 3.75 -9.86 4.12
N PRO A 120 2.49 -9.98 3.65
CA PRO A 120 1.48 -8.94 3.88
C PRO A 120 1.20 -8.71 5.38
N GLU A 121 1.31 -9.76 6.21
CA GLU A 121 1.15 -9.67 7.66
C GLU A 121 2.29 -8.87 8.33
N GLU A 122 3.53 -9.18 7.97
CA GLU A 122 4.73 -8.49 8.47
C GLU A 122 4.71 -7.02 8.06
N ALA A 123 4.33 -6.71 6.81
CA ALA A 123 4.23 -5.34 6.33
C ALA A 123 3.22 -4.50 7.14
N VAL A 124 2.02 -5.05 7.39
CA VAL A 124 1.01 -4.38 8.24
C VAL A 124 1.53 -4.20 9.66
N SER A 125 2.21 -5.21 10.22
CA SER A 125 2.79 -5.14 11.56
C SER A 125 3.84 -4.04 11.66
N GLU A 126 4.75 -3.98 10.68
CA GLU A 126 5.81 -2.97 10.58
C GLU A 126 5.22 -1.55 10.51
N PHE A 127 4.19 -1.34 9.67
CA PHE A 127 3.51 -0.04 9.58
C PHE A 127 2.78 0.35 10.86
N MET A 128 2.13 -0.60 11.53
CA MET A 128 1.44 -0.36 12.80
C MET A 128 2.39 -0.06 13.95
N LEU A 129 3.61 -0.62 13.93
CA LEU A 129 4.66 -0.30 14.92
C LEU A 129 5.18 1.12 14.72
N ARG A 130 5.43 1.53 13.47
CA ARG A 130 5.92 2.88 13.13
C ARG A 130 4.89 3.98 13.41
N GLY A 131 3.60 3.68 13.27
CA GLY A 131 2.51 4.62 13.53
C GLY A 131 2.20 4.88 15.01
N ARG A 132 2.89 4.23 15.96
CA ARG A 132 2.68 4.47 17.40
C ARG A 132 3.48 5.68 17.87
N PRO A 133 2.84 6.71 18.44
CA PRO A 133 3.56 7.79 19.11
C PRO A 133 4.19 7.22 20.40
N GLY A 134 5.43 6.76 20.31
CA GLY A 134 6.21 6.32 21.48
C GLY A 134 7.15 5.13 21.30
N GLN A 135 7.88 5.00 20.19
CA GLN A 135 9.07 4.14 20.00
C GLN A 135 9.54 4.31 18.53
N VAL A 136 10.77 4.69 18.16
CA VAL A 136 12.09 4.66 18.80
C VAL A 136 12.91 5.86 18.28
N ALA A 137 13.84 6.31 19.13
CA ALA A 137 14.89 7.30 18.86
C ALA A 137 15.87 6.90 17.73
#